data_AF-A0A7S2T403-F1
#
_entry.id   AF-A0A7S2T403-F1
#
_cell.length_a   1.000
_cell.length_b   1.000
_cell.length_c   1.000
_cell.angle_alpha   90.00
_cell.angle_beta   90.00
_cell.angle_gamma   90.00
#
_symmetry.space_group_name_H-M   'P 1'
#
loop_
_entity.id
_entity.type
_entity.pdbx_description
1 polymer ?
#
loop_
_entity_poly.entity_id
_entity_poly.type
_entity_poly.pdbx_seq_one_letter_code
_entity_poly.pdbx_strand_id
1 'polypeptide(L)'
;WEDPMFRKRAAERWHELRKGPLSEAQMEANFDEAANELRPAAIRNYNRWKQVIGSSHYKSSQAQWEHEQKQLREWVLERMQWMDSELSKYAIVTHQARG
;
A
#
# COMPACT_ATOMS: atom_id res chain seq x y z
N TRP A 1 7.26 -3.15 -20.66
CA TRP A 1 8.44 -3.17 -19.78
C TRP A 1 9.76 -3.39 -20.54
N GLU A 2 9.79 -3.22 -21.87
CA GLU A 2 10.94 -3.64 -22.70
C GLU A 2 12.04 -2.56 -22.82
N ASP A 3 11.69 -1.27 -22.70
CA ASP A 3 12.63 -0.14 -22.73
C ASP A 3 13.48 -0.07 -21.42
N PRO A 4 14.81 -0.25 -21.49
CA PRO A 4 15.70 -0.16 -20.34
C PRO A 4 15.73 1.23 -19.69
N MET A 5 15.67 2.30 -20.48
CA MET A 5 15.68 3.67 -19.97
C MET A 5 14.38 4.02 -19.25
N PHE A 6 13.25 3.47 -19.70
CA PHE A 6 12.00 3.55 -18.97
C PHE A 6 12.09 2.85 -17.61
N ARG A 7 12.62 1.61 -17.55
CA ARG A 7 12.76 0.85 -16.28
C ARG A 7 13.63 1.59 -15.26
N LYS A 8 14.78 2.13 -15.71
CA LYS A 8 15.68 2.92 -14.87
C LYS A 8 14.96 4.14 -14.28
N ARG A 9 14.31 4.95 -15.12
CA ARG A 9 13.59 6.15 -14.67
C ARG A 9 12.45 5.82 -13.70
N ALA A 10 11.73 4.72 -13.95
CA ALA A 10 10.68 4.27 -13.04
C ALA A 10 11.24 3.86 -11.66
N ALA A 11 12.37 3.15 -11.63
CA ALA A 11 13.04 2.75 -10.40
C ALA A 11 13.60 3.96 -9.62
N GLU A 12 14.25 4.91 -10.31
CA GLU A 12 14.74 6.15 -9.72
C GLU A 12 13.60 6.96 -9.10
N ARG A 13 12.51 7.16 -9.86
CA ARG A 13 11.35 7.90 -9.36
C ARG A 13 10.69 7.21 -8.15
N TRP A 14 10.59 5.88 -8.18
CA TRP A 14 10.07 5.12 -7.04
C TRP A 14 10.94 5.34 -5.79
N HIS A 15 12.25 5.18 -5.89
CA HIS A 15 13.17 5.41 -4.77
C HIS A 15 13.15 6.85 -4.26
N GLU A 16 12.98 7.86 -5.12
CA GLU A 16 12.75 9.24 -4.68
C GLU A 16 11.50 9.37 -3.83
N LEU A 17 10.37 8.83 -4.29
CA LEU A 17 9.10 8.91 -3.58
C LEU A 17 9.13 8.16 -2.24
N ARG A 18 9.86 7.04 -2.17
CA ARG A 18 10.04 6.26 -0.92
C ARG A 18 10.80 7.01 0.17
N LYS A 19 11.54 8.07 -0.17
CA LYS A 19 12.19 8.96 0.81
C LYS A 19 11.26 10.01 1.42
N GLY A 20 10.03 10.13 0.94
CA GLY A 20 9.10 11.15 1.40
C GLY A 20 7.65 10.68 1.38
N PRO A 21 6.85 11.08 0.37
CA PRO A 21 5.40 10.89 0.37
C PRO A 21 4.97 9.41 0.36
N LEU A 22 5.82 8.52 -0.13
CA LEU A 22 5.58 7.08 -0.10
C LEU A 22 6.48 6.40 0.93
N SER A 23 7.09 7.09 1.90
CA SER A 23 7.81 6.41 2.98
C SER A 23 6.88 5.51 3.79
N GLU A 24 7.43 4.51 4.50
CA GLU A 24 6.63 3.60 5.33
C GLU A 24 5.85 4.38 6.40
N ALA A 25 6.52 5.26 7.14
CA ALA A 25 5.91 6.11 8.15
C ALA A 25 4.81 7.02 7.56
N GLN A 26 5.02 7.62 6.38
CA GLN A 26 4.00 8.46 5.76
C GLN A 26 2.80 7.63 5.31
N MET A 27 3.01 6.42 4.78
CA MET A 27 1.91 5.58 4.35
C MET A 27 1.11 5.04 5.53
N GLU A 28 1.76 4.65 6.62
CA GLU A 28 1.09 4.31 7.89
C GLU A 28 0.25 5.48 8.41
N ALA A 29 0.82 6.69 8.45
CA ALA A 29 0.10 7.90 8.87
C ALA A 29 -1.13 8.16 8.00
N ASN A 30 -1.01 8.01 6.68
CA ASN A 30 -2.16 8.17 5.76
C ASN A 30 -3.25 7.14 6.05
N PHE A 31 -2.90 5.89 6.33
CA PHE A 31 -3.87 4.86 6.72
C PHE A 31 -4.52 5.14 8.07
N ASP A 32 -3.77 5.66 9.05
CA ASP A 32 -4.31 6.04 10.35
C ASP A 32 -5.29 7.21 10.23
N GLU A 33 -4.93 8.24 9.46
CA GLU A 33 -5.79 9.38 9.16
C GLU A 33 -7.08 8.92 8.48
N ALA A 34 -6.98 8.19 7.36
CA ALA A 34 -8.13 7.68 6.63
C ALA A 34 -9.02 6.76 7.48
N ALA A 35 -8.43 5.86 8.27
CA ALA A 35 -9.19 4.99 9.15
C ALA A 35 -9.95 5.79 10.22
N ASN A 36 -9.32 6.81 10.82
CA ASN A 36 -9.96 7.64 11.83
C ASN A 36 -11.12 8.46 11.27
N GLU A 37 -10.93 9.06 10.10
CA GLU A 37 -11.97 9.86 9.42
C GLU A 37 -13.16 9.00 8.98
N LEU A 38 -12.87 7.84 8.38
CA LEU A 38 -13.90 6.98 7.79
C LEU A 38 -14.64 6.13 8.82
N ARG A 39 -14.02 5.80 9.96
CA ARG A 39 -14.58 4.84 10.95
C ARG A 39 -16.06 5.07 11.23
N PRO A 40 -16.55 6.27 11.61
CA PRO A 40 -17.95 6.46 11.93
C PRO A 40 -18.88 6.18 10.75
N ALA A 41 -18.50 6.60 9.54
CA ALA A 41 -19.29 6.40 8.33
C ALA A 41 -19.26 4.93 7.88
N ALA A 42 -18.11 4.28 7.98
CA ALA A 42 -17.93 2.87 7.65
C ALA A 42 -18.80 1.99 8.55
N ILE A 43 -18.77 2.19 9.88
CA ILE A 43 -19.60 1.40 10.80
C ILE A 43 -21.09 1.57 10.50
N ARG A 44 -21.55 2.81 10.23
CA ARG A 44 -22.95 3.03 9.79
C ARG A 44 -23.28 2.28 8.50
N ASN A 45 -22.36 2.26 7.54
CA ASN A 45 -22.54 1.58 6.27
C ASN A 45 -22.64 0.05 6.45
N TYR A 46 -21.71 -0.58 7.18
CA TYR A 46 -21.77 -2.02 7.48
C TYR A 46 -22.98 -2.39 8.31
N ASN A 47 -23.43 -1.54 9.23
CA ASN A 47 -24.67 -1.80 9.98
C ASN A 47 -25.89 -1.72 9.07
N ARG A 48 -25.97 -0.72 8.18
CA ARG A 48 -27.09 -0.52 7.25
C ARG A 48 -27.20 -1.65 6.23
N TRP A 49 -26.08 -2.08 5.66
CA TRP A 49 -26.04 -3.04 4.57
C TRP A 49 -25.51 -4.41 5.00
N LYS A 50 -25.63 -4.75 6.30
CA LYS A 50 -25.09 -5.98 6.89
C LYS A 50 -25.51 -7.25 6.14
N GLN A 51 -26.71 -7.28 5.56
CA GLN A 51 -27.21 -8.44 4.80
C GLN A 51 -26.54 -8.61 3.42
N VAL A 52 -25.85 -7.60 2.91
CA VAL A 52 -25.22 -7.59 1.58
C VAL A 52 -23.69 -7.65 1.69
N ILE A 53 -23.10 -6.89 2.61
CA ILE A 53 -21.64 -6.77 2.76
C ILE A 53 -21.11 -7.38 4.06
N GLY A 54 -22.00 -7.81 4.96
CA GLY A 54 -21.61 -8.44 6.22
C GLY A 54 -21.17 -9.88 6.02
N SER A 55 -20.23 -10.32 6.85
CA SER A 55 -19.75 -11.70 6.88
C SER A 55 -20.02 -12.34 8.24
N SER A 56 -20.47 -13.60 8.24
CA SER A 56 -20.71 -14.37 9.47
C SER A 56 -19.43 -14.76 10.20
N HIS A 57 -18.26 -14.57 9.59
CA HIS A 57 -16.95 -14.81 10.23
C HIS A 57 -16.64 -13.79 11.33
N TYR A 58 -17.30 -12.63 11.33
CA TYR A 58 -17.01 -11.56 12.27
C TYR A 58 -18.12 -11.37 13.30
N LYS A 59 -17.72 -11.08 14.55
CA LYS A 59 -18.63 -10.87 15.68
C LYS A 59 -19.47 -9.59 15.56
N SER A 60 -18.97 -8.60 14.81
CA SER A 60 -19.64 -7.32 14.59
C SER A 60 -19.18 -6.67 13.30
N SER A 61 -19.97 -5.71 12.80
CA SER A 61 -19.61 -4.85 11.68
C SER A 61 -18.32 -4.06 11.94
N GLN A 62 -18.05 -3.71 13.20
CA GLN A 62 -16.80 -3.08 13.61
C GLN A 62 -15.61 -4.02 13.47
N ALA A 63 -15.72 -5.25 13.99
CA ALA A 63 -14.65 -6.23 13.89
C ALA A 63 -14.33 -6.59 12.43
N GLN A 64 -15.35 -6.67 11.56
CA GLN A 64 -15.14 -6.88 10.13
C GLN A 64 -14.40 -5.71 9.49
N TRP A 65 -14.89 -4.49 9.67
CA TRP A 65 -14.26 -3.30 9.07
C TRP A 65 -12.83 -3.09 9.58
N GLU A 66 -12.58 -3.25 10.88
CA GLU A 66 -11.25 -3.13 11.48
C GLU A 66 -10.28 -4.21 10.97
N HIS A 67 -10.78 -5.40 10.66
CA HIS A 67 -9.97 -6.45 10.06
C HIS A 67 -9.67 -6.16 8.59
N GLU A 68 -10.68 -5.82 7.79
CA GLU A 68 -10.52 -5.55 6.36
C GLU A 68 -9.62 -4.34 6.09
N GLN A 69 -9.72 -3.27 6.89
CA GLN A 69 -8.77 -2.15 6.78
C GLN A 69 -7.34 -2.58 7.09
N LYS A 70 -7.15 -3.47 8.08
CA LYS A 70 -5.82 -3.93 8.50
C LYS A 70 -5.19 -4.76 7.38
N GLN A 71 -5.97 -5.64 6.78
CA GLN A 71 -5.53 -6.43 5.62
C GLN A 71 -5.13 -5.55 4.43
N LEU A 72 -5.91 -4.49 4.13
CA LEU A 72 -5.54 -3.55 3.08
C LEU A 72 -4.22 -2.81 3.41
N ARG A 73 -4.07 -2.34 4.65
CA ARG A 73 -2.84 -1.68 5.13
C ARG A 73 -1.64 -2.60 4.96
N GLU A 74 -1.73 -3.82 5.52
CA GLU A 74 -0.65 -4.81 5.47
C GLU A 74 -0.27 -5.13 4.02
N TRP A 75 -1.26 -5.41 3.16
CA TRP A 75 -1.02 -5.70 1.75
C TRP A 75 -0.30 -4.54 1.04
N VAL A 76 -0.70 -3.28 1.28
CA VAL A 76 -0.05 -2.12 0.66
C VAL A 76 1.39 -1.99 1.11
N LEU A 77 1.67 -2.10 2.42
CA LEU A 77 3.01 -1.98 2.96
C LEU A 77 3.93 -3.10 2.45
N GLU A 78 3.46 -4.35 2.47
CA GLU A 78 4.17 -5.50 1.92
C GLU A 78 4.42 -5.33 0.42
N ARG A 79 3.43 -4.82 -0.32
CA ARG A 79 3.58 -4.57 -1.76
C ARG A 79 4.63 -3.51 -2.04
N MET A 80 4.69 -2.46 -1.22
CA MET A 80 5.72 -1.41 -1.33
C MET A 80 7.11 -1.98 -1.08
N GLN A 81 7.27 -2.84 -0.06
CA GLN A 81 8.54 -3.52 0.21
C GLN A 81 8.94 -4.46 -0.93
N TRP A 82 8.00 -5.19 -1.52
CA TRP A 82 8.25 -5.98 -2.73
C TRP A 82 8.69 -5.09 -3.90
N MET A 83 8.04 -3.94 -4.10
CA MET A 83 8.43 -3.00 -5.15
C MET A 83 9.82 -2.41 -4.91
N ASP A 84 10.20 -2.14 -3.66
CA ASP A 84 11.56 -1.71 -3.30
C ASP A 84 12.60 -2.74 -3.79
N SER A 85 12.35 -4.02 -3.53
CA SER A 85 13.20 -5.13 -3.98
C SER A 85 13.24 -5.23 -5.51
N GLU A 86 12.09 -5.23 -6.18
CA GLU A 86 12.02 -5.41 -7.63
C GLU A 86 12.63 -4.24 -8.42
N LEU A 87 12.41 -3.02 -7.97
CA LEU A 87 12.87 -1.82 -8.68
C LEU A 87 14.34 -1.52 -8.42
N SER A 88 14.88 -1.93 -7.26
CA SER A 88 16.33 -1.79 -6.97
C SER A 88 17.22 -2.44 -8.05
N LYS A 89 16.73 -3.50 -8.70
CA LYS A 89 17.40 -4.23 -9.80
C LYS A 89 17.70 -3.35 -11.02
N TYR A 90 16.99 -2.23 -11.17
CA TYR A 90 17.13 -1.32 -12.31
C TYR A 90 17.76 0.03 -11.96
N ALA A 91 17.86 0.36 -10.67
CA ALA A 91 18.48 1.60 -10.19
C ALA A 91 20.02 1.58 -10.33
N ILE A 92 20.63 0.39 -10.32
CA ILE A 92 22.08 0.17 -10.47
C ILE A 92 22.37 -0.50 -11.82
N VAL A 93 22.24 0.25 -12.91
CA VAL A 93 22.96 -0.06 -14.15
C VAL A 93 23.83 1.13 -14.49
N THR A 94 24.90 1.31 -13.72
CA THR A 94 26.08 2.08 -14.12
C THR A 94 27.07 1.09 -14.72
N HIS A 95 27.47 1.33 -15.96
CA HIS A 95 28.46 0.59 -16.75
C HIS A 95 29.48 -0.22 -15.91
N GLN A 96 29.44 -1.55 -16.01
CA GLN A 96 30.70 -2.29 -16.06
C GLN A 96 31.32 -1.98 -17.41
N ALA A 97 32.26 -1.04 -17.43
CA ALA A 97 33.27 -0.98 -18.47
C ALA A 97 34.02 -2.32 -18.43
N ARG A 98 33.87 -3.13 -19.47
CA ARG A 98 34.82 -4.21 -19.76
C ARG A 98 36.05 -3.55 -20.37
N GLY A 99 37.05 -3.31 -19.53
CA GLY A 99 38.44 -3.13 -19.93
C GLY A 99 39.16 -4.47 -19.91
#